data_AF-A0A353WK14-F1
#
_entry.id   AF-A0A353WK14-F1
#
_cell.length_a   1.000
_cell.length_b   1.000
_cell.length_c   1.000
_cell.angle_alpha   90.00
_cell.angle_beta   90.00
_cell.angle_gamma   90.00
#
_symmetry.space_group_name_H-M   'P 1'
#
loop_
_entity.id
_entity.type
_entity.pdbx_description
1 polymer ?
#
loop_
_entity_poly.entity_id
_entity_poly.type
_entity_poly.pdbx_seq_one_letter_code
_entity_poly.pdbx_strand_id
1 'polypeptide(L)'
;GSPPVGLPIEAYKARVFIASGSTLHYCALGNPNDWTTANDAGYIANFHNDSSPIVALENYGEFLAIYKKQGIYILSGSDPADFEITPISDKGSVSSWGIGTVDNNQFFFNGDSITPLRFNELGQVRLADDIGIKIKPAFSELDSTALDQAVCIPYQKKNQIWLYFSSPNNANLDVCYIYDYFHNCWYKRFALPVTCGTTINGILYTGTSDGKILQEDYGDDFDGQAIEAWWYSPWFVFGNPGIPKEIISFDVWLYQDQKYPVEIMYAKDYNDSTQQYNLISVPGDLAWDTGDWDMENWTSNKAVKKNLRINGSCESLQIGVRNLEANQPFTVLGFSFDVEVANL
;
A
#
# COMPACT_ATOMS: atom_id res chain seq x y z
N GLY A 1 -12.07 -23.83 -32.07
CA GLY A 1 -11.12 -22.95 -32.78
C GLY A 1 -9.91 -22.67 -31.90
N SER A 2 -8.79 -22.22 -32.44
CA SER A 2 -7.64 -21.80 -31.60
C SER A 2 -7.96 -20.49 -30.87
N PRO A 3 -7.49 -20.31 -29.62
CA PRO A 3 -7.66 -19.05 -28.90
C PRO A 3 -6.94 -17.90 -29.62
N PRO A 4 -7.46 -16.67 -29.54
CA PRO A 4 -6.74 -15.48 -30.01
C PRO A 4 -5.47 -15.25 -29.19
N VAL A 5 -4.46 -14.66 -29.81
CA VAL A 5 -3.24 -14.22 -29.12
C VAL A 5 -3.50 -12.82 -28.55
N GLY A 6 -3.52 -12.72 -27.22
CA GLY A 6 -3.83 -11.45 -26.56
C GLY A 6 -3.69 -11.51 -25.04
N LEU A 7 -3.61 -10.32 -24.44
CA LEU A 7 -3.63 -10.04 -23.01
C LEU A 7 -4.36 -8.70 -22.84
N PRO A 8 -5.02 -8.45 -21.69
CA PRO A 8 -5.28 -9.34 -20.55
C PRO A 8 -6.27 -10.50 -20.84
N ILE A 9 -6.36 -11.46 -19.90
CA ILE A 9 -7.25 -12.62 -19.93
C ILE A 9 -8.00 -12.69 -18.61
N GLU A 10 -9.30 -13.01 -18.64
CA GLU A 10 -10.10 -13.18 -17.42
C GLU A 10 -11.21 -14.23 -17.60
N ALA A 11 -11.58 -14.92 -16.52
CA ALA A 11 -12.70 -15.87 -16.53
C ALA A 11 -13.96 -15.21 -15.97
N TYR A 12 -15.05 -15.24 -16.74
CA TYR A 12 -16.31 -14.61 -16.35
C TYR A 12 -17.49 -15.42 -16.86
N LYS A 13 -18.45 -15.72 -15.98
CA LYS A 13 -19.68 -16.50 -16.25
C LYS A 13 -19.44 -17.75 -17.12
N ALA A 14 -18.50 -18.60 -16.69
CA ALA A 14 -18.10 -19.84 -17.35
C ALA A 14 -17.57 -19.68 -18.79
N ARG A 15 -17.11 -18.48 -19.14
CA ARG A 15 -16.38 -18.16 -20.38
C ARG A 15 -15.01 -17.59 -20.04
N VAL A 16 -14.08 -17.75 -20.98
CA VAL A 16 -12.79 -17.07 -20.96
C VAL A 16 -12.87 -15.90 -21.91
N PHE A 17 -12.46 -14.74 -21.42
CA PHE A 17 -12.35 -13.50 -22.17
C PHE A 17 -10.88 -13.18 -22.41
N ILE A 18 -10.54 -12.78 -23.62
CA ILE A 18 -9.17 -12.38 -24.01
C ILE A 18 -9.25 -11.06 -24.75
N ALA A 19 -8.47 -10.08 -24.30
CA ALA A 19 -8.32 -8.83 -25.02
C ALA A 19 -7.21 -8.91 -26.08
N SER A 20 -7.45 -8.33 -27.25
CA SER A 20 -6.45 -8.11 -28.29
C SER A 20 -6.60 -6.67 -28.81
N GLY A 21 -5.71 -5.78 -28.34
CA GLY A 21 -5.84 -4.34 -28.59
C GLY A 21 -7.13 -3.82 -27.94
N SER A 22 -8.03 -3.24 -28.74
CA SER A 22 -9.33 -2.73 -28.28
C SER A 22 -10.47 -3.75 -28.37
N THR A 23 -10.19 -4.98 -28.83
CA THR A 23 -11.20 -6.02 -29.08
C THR A 23 -11.23 -7.03 -27.94
N LEU A 24 -12.43 -7.34 -27.46
CA LEU A 24 -12.68 -8.33 -26.41
C LEU A 24 -13.22 -9.61 -27.05
N HIS A 25 -12.44 -10.68 -27.04
CA HIS A 25 -12.85 -11.99 -27.52
C HIS A 25 -13.42 -12.83 -26.37
N TYR A 26 -14.34 -13.73 -26.68
CA TYR A 26 -14.91 -14.68 -25.71
C TYR A 26 -15.08 -16.07 -26.32
N CYS A 27 -14.82 -17.10 -25.51
CA CYS A 27 -15.06 -18.49 -25.89
C CYS A 27 -16.54 -18.90 -25.70
N ALA A 28 -16.88 -20.07 -26.25
CA ALA A 28 -18.14 -20.76 -26.04
C ALA A 28 -18.37 -21.08 -24.55
N LEU A 29 -19.64 -21.22 -24.16
CA LEU A 29 -20.01 -21.42 -22.77
C LEU A 29 -19.47 -22.76 -22.24
N GLY A 30 -18.73 -22.73 -21.14
CA GLY A 30 -18.19 -23.93 -20.50
C GLY A 30 -17.10 -24.66 -21.30
N ASN A 31 -16.69 -24.14 -22.46
CA ASN A 31 -15.62 -24.71 -23.27
C ASN A 31 -14.54 -23.67 -23.60
N PRO A 32 -13.48 -23.57 -22.78
CA PRO A 32 -12.42 -22.57 -22.95
C PRO A 32 -11.60 -22.74 -24.25
N ASN A 33 -11.76 -23.87 -24.94
CA ASN A 33 -11.03 -24.17 -26.17
C ASN A 33 -11.88 -23.98 -27.44
N ASP A 34 -13.16 -23.58 -27.33
CA ASP A 34 -14.00 -23.29 -28.48
C ASP A 34 -14.23 -21.79 -28.67
N TRP A 35 -13.59 -21.25 -29.71
CA TRP A 35 -13.60 -19.84 -30.09
C TRP A 35 -14.33 -19.60 -31.41
N THR A 36 -15.11 -20.58 -31.87
CA THR A 36 -15.64 -20.62 -33.24
C THR A 36 -17.12 -20.96 -33.34
N THR A 37 -17.74 -21.48 -32.28
CA THR A 37 -19.17 -21.79 -32.26
C THR A 37 -20.01 -20.57 -32.62
N ALA A 38 -20.82 -20.66 -33.67
CA ALA A 38 -21.68 -19.56 -34.07
C ALA A 38 -22.67 -19.20 -32.94
N ASN A 39 -22.84 -17.90 -32.70
CA ASN A 39 -23.70 -17.31 -31.66
C ASN A 39 -23.32 -17.65 -30.20
N ASP A 40 -22.21 -18.34 -29.98
CA ASP A 40 -21.75 -18.70 -28.63
C ASP A 40 -20.30 -18.29 -28.37
N ALA A 41 -19.43 -18.33 -29.39
CA ALA A 41 -18.10 -17.75 -29.34
C ALA A 41 -17.98 -16.58 -30.32
N GLY A 42 -17.16 -15.58 -29.97
CA GLY A 42 -17.06 -14.37 -30.79
C GLY A 42 -16.19 -13.28 -30.20
N TYR A 43 -16.50 -12.05 -30.59
CA TYR A 43 -15.79 -10.87 -30.12
C TYR A 43 -16.71 -9.65 -30.08
N ILE A 44 -16.32 -8.68 -29.25
CA ILE A 44 -16.91 -7.35 -29.16
C ILE A 44 -15.78 -6.36 -29.45
N ALA A 45 -15.93 -5.56 -30.50
CA ALA A 45 -14.91 -4.58 -30.92
C ALA A 45 -15.46 -3.16 -30.85
N ASN A 46 -14.57 -2.18 -30.63
CA ASN A 46 -14.85 -0.74 -30.75
C ASN A 46 -16.10 -0.28 -29.96
N PHE A 47 -16.26 -0.72 -28.72
CA PHE A 47 -17.35 -0.23 -27.87
C PHE A 47 -17.13 1.25 -27.52
N HIS A 48 -18.19 2.07 -27.67
CA HIS A 48 -18.28 3.49 -27.30
C HIS A 48 -17.24 4.43 -27.93
N ASN A 49 -16.92 4.27 -29.23
CA ASN A 49 -15.98 5.10 -30.01
C ASN A 49 -14.54 5.17 -29.46
N ASP A 50 -14.18 4.29 -28.53
CA ASP A 50 -12.86 4.23 -27.93
C ASP A 50 -12.07 3.04 -28.49
N SER A 51 -11.11 3.35 -29.35
CA SER A 51 -10.20 2.38 -29.97
C SER A 51 -8.91 2.16 -29.16
N SER A 52 -8.80 2.73 -27.96
CA SER A 52 -7.63 2.50 -27.12
C SER A 52 -7.55 1.05 -26.62
N PRO A 53 -6.33 0.51 -26.42
CA PRO A 53 -6.16 -0.86 -25.95
C PRO A 53 -6.77 -1.12 -24.58
N ILE A 54 -7.30 -2.32 -24.39
CA ILE A 54 -7.70 -2.85 -23.09
C ILE A 54 -6.42 -3.18 -22.31
N VAL A 55 -6.35 -2.68 -21.08
CA VAL A 55 -5.22 -2.83 -20.16
C VAL A 55 -5.45 -3.97 -19.20
N ALA A 56 -6.63 -4.05 -18.59
CA ALA A 56 -6.96 -5.11 -17.62
C ALA A 56 -8.40 -5.60 -17.79
N LEU A 57 -8.64 -6.84 -17.40
CA LEU A 57 -9.95 -7.46 -17.28
C LEU A 57 -10.05 -8.04 -15.88
N GLU A 58 -11.12 -7.71 -15.16
CA GLU A 58 -11.29 -8.15 -13.78
C GLU A 58 -12.73 -8.59 -13.53
N ASN A 59 -12.89 -9.79 -12.98
CA ASN A 59 -14.19 -10.27 -12.56
C ASN A 59 -14.73 -9.39 -11.43
N TYR A 60 -15.94 -8.87 -11.60
CA TYR A 60 -16.56 -7.95 -10.65
C TYR A 60 -17.99 -8.37 -10.31
N GLY A 61 -18.10 -9.56 -9.72
CA GLY A 61 -19.38 -10.15 -9.30
C GLY A 61 -20.24 -10.50 -10.51
N GLU A 62 -21.35 -9.79 -10.68
CA GLU A 62 -22.28 -9.96 -11.82
C GLU A 62 -21.82 -9.26 -13.11
N PHE A 63 -20.66 -8.60 -13.06
CA PHE A 63 -20.09 -7.83 -14.16
C PHE A 63 -18.66 -8.28 -14.46
N LEU A 64 -18.20 -8.03 -15.69
CA LEU A 64 -16.77 -8.03 -16.02
C LEU A 64 -16.31 -6.58 -16.17
N ALA A 65 -15.38 -6.14 -15.33
CA ALA A 65 -14.79 -4.82 -15.42
C ALA A 65 -13.69 -4.84 -16.49
N ILE A 66 -13.80 -3.90 -17.43
CA ILE A 66 -12.88 -3.73 -18.56
C ILE A 66 -12.15 -2.40 -18.36
N TYR A 67 -10.87 -2.49 -18.04
CA TYR A 67 -10.02 -1.33 -17.81
C TYR A 67 -9.27 -0.98 -19.08
N LYS A 68 -9.36 0.28 -19.49
CA LYS A 68 -8.45 0.91 -20.45
C LYS A 68 -7.61 1.94 -19.70
N LYS A 69 -6.73 2.67 -20.39
CA LYS A 69 -5.88 3.70 -19.74
C LYS A 69 -6.67 4.90 -19.25
N GLN A 70 -7.71 5.32 -19.99
CA GLN A 70 -8.51 6.53 -19.73
C GLN A 70 -9.99 6.22 -19.50
N GLY A 71 -10.34 4.99 -19.14
CA GLY A 71 -11.73 4.68 -18.84
C GLY A 71 -11.94 3.27 -18.34
N ILE A 72 -13.07 3.08 -17.68
CA ILE A 72 -13.55 1.78 -17.19
C ILE A 72 -14.92 1.54 -17.77
N TYR A 73 -15.11 0.32 -18.25
CA TYR A 73 -16.37 -0.16 -18.78
C TYR A 73 -16.78 -1.41 -18.00
N ILE A 74 -18.08 -1.66 -17.93
CA ILE A 74 -18.60 -2.91 -17.38
C ILE A 74 -19.31 -3.67 -18.49
N LEU A 75 -19.01 -4.95 -18.61
CA LEU A 75 -19.81 -5.89 -19.40
C LEU A 75 -20.84 -6.53 -18.46
N SER A 76 -22.10 -6.41 -18.85
CA SER A 76 -23.23 -7.11 -18.25
C SER A 76 -23.81 -8.12 -19.25
N GLY A 77 -24.69 -9.00 -18.77
CA GLY A 77 -25.25 -10.10 -19.55
C GLY A 77 -24.66 -11.46 -19.16
N SER A 78 -25.22 -12.51 -19.73
CA SER A 78 -24.88 -13.91 -19.53
C SER A 78 -24.65 -14.69 -20.84
N ASP A 79 -25.07 -14.12 -21.97
CA ASP A 79 -25.05 -14.73 -23.30
C ASP A 79 -24.64 -13.70 -24.37
N PRO A 80 -23.97 -14.11 -25.47
CA PRO A 80 -23.62 -13.20 -26.55
C PRO A 80 -24.78 -12.37 -27.11
N ALA A 81 -26.02 -12.84 -27.01
CA ALA A 81 -27.19 -12.08 -27.42
C ALA A 81 -27.61 -10.95 -26.46
N ASP A 82 -27.21 -11.02 -25.18
CA ASP A 82 -27.59 -10.05 -24.13
C ASP A 82 -26.41 -9.19 -23.63
N PHE A 83 -25.20 -9.44 -24.15
CA PHE A 83 -24.01 -8.68 -23.77
C PHE A 83 -24.14 -7.19 -24.03
N GLU A 84 -24.02 -6.42 -22.95
CA GLU A 84 -24.05 -4.96 -22.98
C GLU A 84 -22.82 -4.40 -22.28
N ILE A 85 -22.09 -3.52 -22.95
CA ILE A 85 -20.95 -2.79 -22.38
C ILE A 85 -21.40 -1.37 -22.06
N THR A 86 -21.21 -0.92 -20.81
CA THR A 86 -21.56 0.42 -20.35
C THR A 86 -20.33 1.15 -19.81
N PRO A 87 -20.06 2.41 -20.20
CA PRO A 87 -18.99 3.20 -19.60
C PRO A 87 -19.35 3.61 -18.17
N ILE A 88 -18.41 3.46 -17.24
CA ILE A 88 -18.58 3.84 -15.83
C ILE A 88 -17.72 5.05 -15.46
N SER A 89 -16.55 5.17 -16.09
CA SER A 89 -15.55 6.15 -15.69
C SER A 89 -14.71 6.64 -16.86
N ASP A 90 -14.27 7.89 -16.76
CA ASP A 90 -13.23 8.55 -17.55
C ASP A 90 -11.81 8.38 -16.97
N LYS A 91 -11.65 7.55 -15.94
CA LYS A 91 -10.38 7.14 -15.34
C LYS A 91 -10.20 5.65 -15.53
N GLY A 92 -9.00 5.26 -15.92
CA GLY A 92 -8.64 3.87 -16.21
C GLY A 92 -7.58 3.32 -15.27
N SER A 93 -6.96 2.21 -15.68
CA SER A 93 -5.75 1.68 -15.04
C SER A 93 -4.55 1.81 -15.98
N VAL A 94 -3.38 2.09 -15.44
CA VAL A 94 -2.12 2.11 -16.22
C VAL A 94 -1.49 0.74 -16.34
N SER A 95 -1.79 -0.18 -15.42
CA SER A 95 -1.22 -1.52 -15.38
C SER A 95 -2.30 -2.60 -15.32
N SER A 96 -2.03 -3.73 -15.99
CA SER A 96 -2.84 -4.94 -15.94
C SER A 96 -2.82 -5.62 -14.57
N TRP A 97 -1.70 -5.52 -13.84
CA TRP A 97 -1.54 -6.10 -12.50
C TRP A 97 -1.70 -5.05 -11.39
N GLY A 98 -1.93 -3.79 -11.75
CA GLY A 98 -2.14 -2.68 -10.82
C GLY A 98 -3.55 -2.62 -10.22
N ILE A 99 -4.32 -3.72 -10.29
CA ILE A 99 -5.69 -3.81 -9.80
C ILE A 99 -5.78 -4.89 -8.74
N GLY A 100 -6.39 -4.57 -7.60
CA GLY A 100 -6.58 -5.48 -6.48
C GLY A 100 -7.99 -5.45 -5.96
N THR A 101 -8.62 -6.62 -5.80
CA THR A 101 -10.00 -6.74 -5.33
C THR A 101 -10.05 -7.10 -3.84
N VAL A 102 -10.73 -6.29 -3.05
CA VAL A 102 -11.01 -6.54 -1.62
C VAL A 102 -12.42 -6.10 -1.29
N ASP A 103 -13.20 -6.96 -0.63
CA ASP A 103 -14.56 -6.67 -0.15
C ASP A 103 -15.47 -6.02 -1.21
N ASN A 104 -15.44 -6.56 -2.43
CA ASN A 104 -16.15 -6.03 -3.60
C ASN A 104 -15.75 -4.61 -4.02
N ASN A 105 -14.55 -4.15 -3.65
CA ASN A 105 -13.94 -2.94 -4.17
C ASN A 105 -12.73 -3.33 -5.01
N GLN A 106 -12.66 -2.85 -6.25
CA GLN A 106 -11.49 -3.01 -7.11
C GLN A 106 -10.65 -1.74 -7.03
N PHE A 107 -9.53 -1.82 -6.30
CA PHE A 107 -8.59 -0.73 -6.15
C PHE A 107 -7.65 -0.74 -7.35
N PHE A 108 -7.56 0.40 -8.04
CA PHE A 108 -6.70 0.52 -9.22
C PHE A 108 -5.90 1.82 -9.17
N PHE A 109 -4.76 1.82 -9.85
CA PHE A 109 -3.92 2.99 -10.05
C PHE A 109 -4.01 3.49 -11.49
N ASN A 110 -4.30 4.78 -11.67
CA ASN A 110 -4.48 5.39 -12.99
C ASN A 110 -3.28 6.25 -13.45
N GLY A 111 -2.17 6.24 -12.71
CA GLY A 111 -1.00 7.10 -12.96
C GLY A 111 -0.87 8.26 -11.97
N ASP A 112 -1.99 8.79 -11.47
CA ASP A 112 -2.00 9.99 -10.59
C ASP A 112 -2.81 9.81 -9.30
N SER A 113 -3.62 8.77 -9.22
CA SER A 113 -4.55 8.52 -8.11
C SER A 113 -4.76 7.03 -7.92
N ILE A 114 -5.12 6.67 -6.69
CA ILE A 114 -5.53 5.31 -6.35
C ILE A 114 -7.01 5.40 -6.02
N THR A 115 -7.85 4.89 -6.91
CA THR A 115 -9.31 5.02 -6.79
C THR A 115 -9.93 3.63 -6.76
N PRO A 116 -10.84 3.34 -5.82
CA PRO A 116 -11.66 2.14 -5.88
C PRO A 116 -12.81 2.26 -6.90
N LEU A 117 -13.06 1.19 -7.64
CA LEU A 117 -14.37 0.92 -8.23
C LEU A 117 -15.22 0.20 -7.17
N ARG A 118 -16.43 0.70 -6.89
CA ARG A 118 -17.29 0.16 -5.82
C ARG A 118 -18.76 0.14 -6.22
N PHE A 119 -19.56 -0.64 -5.49
CA PHE A 119 -21.01 -0.56 -5.57
C PHE A 119 -21.56 0.61 -4.76
N ASN A 120 -22.61 1.25 -5.26
CA ASN A 120 -23.43 2.17 -4.46
C ASN A 120 -24.47 1.42 -3.64
N GLU A 121 -25.22 2.16 -2.81
CA GLU A 121 -26.31 1.61 -1.97
C GLU A 121 -27.44 0.97 -2.78
N LEU A 122 -27.54 1.30 -4.08
CA LEU A 122 -28.51 0.75 -5.03
C LEU A 122 -27.94 -0.41 -5.86
N GLY A 123 -26.71 -0.88 -5.56
CA GLY A 123 -26.06 -1.97 -6.30
C GLY A 123 -25.51 -1.59 -7.67
N GLN A 124 -25.40 -0.29 -8.00
CA GLN A 124 -24.80 0.18 -9.24
C GLN A 124 -23.30 0.40 -9.08
N VAL A 125 -22.53 0.06 -10.10
CA VAL A 125 -21.09 0.29 -10.13
C VAL A 125 -20.80 1.79 -10.29
N ARG A 126 -19.93 2.33 -9.44
CA ARG A 126 -19.48 3.72 -9.47
C ARG A 126 -18.02 3.85 -9.06
N LEU A 127 -17.39 4.96 -9.44
CA LEU A 127 -16.12 5.35 -8.86
C LEU A 127 -16.28 5.81 -7.41
N ALA A 128 -15.26 5.50 -6.62
CA ALA A 128 -15.05 6.03 -5.28
C ALA A 128 -14.26 7.34 -5.29
N ASP A 129 -14.06 7.89 -4.10
CA ASP A 129 -13.12 8.98 -3.86
C ASP A 129 -11.67 8.46 -3.95
N ASP A 130 -10.75 9.34 -4.33
CA ASP A 130 -9.31 9.03 -4.38
C ASP A 130 -8.77 8.80 -2.97
N ILE A 131 -8.42 7.55 -2.68
CA ILE A 131 -7.86 7.15 -1.38
C ILE A 131 -6.38 7.53 -1.26
N GLY A 132 -5.72 7.79 -2.39
CA GLY A 132 -4.30 8.15 -2.50
C GLY A 132 -4.02 9.63 -2.30
N ILE A 133 -5.03 10.48 -2.03
CA ILE A 133 -4.86 11.94 -2.00
C ILE A 133 -3.74 12.42 -1.07
N LYS A 134 -3.52 11.74 0.07
CA LYS A 134 -2.48 12.08 1.06
C LYS A 134 -1.06 11.75 0.58
N ILE A 135 -0.92 10.75 -0.29
CA ILE A 135 0.37 10.28 -0.81
C ILE A 135 0.62 10.72 -2.26
N LYS A 136 -0.32 11.45 -2.86
CA LYS A 136 -0.24 11.91 -4.24
C LYS A 136 1.06 12.65 -4.61
N PRO A 137 1.62 13.53 -3.75
CA PRO A 137 2.91 14.15 -4.04
C PRO A 137 4.03 13.13 -4.25
N ALA A 138 3.96 12.00 -3.54
CA ALA A 138 4.96 10.94 -3.62
C ALA A 138 4.90 10.13 -4.93
N PHE A 139 3.82 10.23 -5.71
CA PHE A 139 3.75 9.61 -7.04
C PHE A 139 4.66 10.31 -8.07
N SER A 140 4.95 11.60 -7.88
CA SER A 140 5.91 12.32 -8.73
C SER A 140 7.37 11.87 -8.52
N GLU A 141 7.64 11.14 -7.44
CA GLU A 141 8.96 10.57 -7.14
C GLU A 141 9.17 9.21 -7.83
N LEU A 142 8.12 8.64 -8.45
CA LEU A 142 8.16 7.33 -9.11
C LEU A 142 8.70 7.45 -10.54
N ASP A 143 9.14 6.32 -11.10
CA ASP A 143 9.46 6.24 -12.52
C ASP A 143 8.20 6.31 -13.38
N SER A 144 7.95 7.49 -13.95
CA SER A 144 6.82 7.74 -14.86
C SER A 144 6.79 6.83 -16.08
N THR A 145 7.94 6.23 -16.46
CA THR A 145 8.05 5.35 -17.63
C THR A 145 7.72 3.89 -17.33
N ALA A 146 7.70 3.50 -16.06
CA ALA A 146 7.46 2.12 -15.60
C ALA A 146 6.15 1.96 -14.82
N LEU A 147 5.25 2.96 -14.84
CA LEU A 147 3.97 2.89 -14.13
C LEU A 147 3.03 1.78 -14.63
N ASP A 148 3.21 1.34 -15.87
CA ASP A 148 2.47 0.21 -16.45
C ASP A 148 2.91 -1.16 -15.89
N GLN A 149 4.03 -1.21 -15.18
CA GLN A 149 4.52 -2.40 -14.48
C GLN A 149 4.02 -2.50 -13.03
N ALA A 150 3.25 -1.52 -12.55
CA ALA A 150 2.79 -1.50 -11.17
C ALA A 150 1.99 -2.77 -10.81
N VAL A 151 2.22 -3.30 -9.60
CA VAL A 151 1.55 -4.51 -9.11
C VAL A 151 0.77 -4.18 -7.85
N CYS A 152 -0.51 -4.55 -7.82
CA CYS A 152 -1.40 -4.40 -6.69
C CYS A 152 -1.70 -5.77 -6.10
N ILE A 153 -1.42 -5.96 -4.81
CA ILE A 153 -1.62 -7.23 -4.13
C ILE A 153 -2.53 -7.03 -2.92
N PRO A 154 -3.76 -7.58 -2.97
CA PRO A 154 -4.63 -7.68 -1.81
C PRO A 154 -4.02 -8.54 -0.70
N TYR A 155 -3.91 -7.98 0.51
CA TYR A 155 -3.46 -8.69 1.71
C TYR A 155 -4.51 -8.62 2.82
N GLN A 156 -5.59 -9.39 2.64
CA GLN A 156 -6.79 -9.36 3.48
C GLN A 156 -6.50 -9.71 4.95
N LYS A 157 -5.52 -10.58 5.23
CA LYS A 157 -5.15 -10.98 6.60
C LYS A 157 -4.81 -9.79 7.51
N LYS A 158 -4.28 -8.70 6.95
CA LYS A 158 -3.91 -7.47 7.67
C LYS A 158 -4.80 -6.27 7.36
N ASN A 159 -5.89 -6.47 6.63
CA ASN A 159 -6.70 -5.38 6.09
C ASN A 159 -5.91 -4.40 5.21
N GLN A 160 -5.02 -4.93 4.35
CA GLN A 160 -4.09 -4.11 3.56
C GLN A 160 -4.15 -4.38 2.06
N ILE A 161 -3.72 -3.39 1.29
CA ILE A 161 -3.46 -3.46 -0.14
C ILE A 161 -2.07 -2.92 -0.40
N TRP A 162 -1.25 -3.71 -1.08
CA TRP A 162 0.15 -3.41 -1.33
C TRP A 162 0.32 -3.05 -2.79
N LEU A 163 0.71 -1.81 -3.09
CA LEU A 163 0.98 -1.34 -4.45
C LEU A 163 2.47 -1.13 -4.64
N TYR A 164 3.05 -1.90 -5.53
CA TYR A 164 4.46 -1.86 -5.90
C TYR A 164 4.68 -1.01 -7.15
N PHE A 165 5.71 -0.17 -7.09
CA PHE A 165 6.13 0.74 -8.15
C PHE A 165 7.66 0.74 -8.27
N SER A 166 8.15 1.20 -9.42
CA SER A 166 9.58 1.42 -9.63
C SER A 166 10.00 2.83 -9.23
N SER A 167 11.14 2.96 -8.55
CA SER A 167 11.84 4.23 -8.39
C SER A 167 12.63 4.59 -9.67
N PRO A 168 12.97 5.87 -9.93
CA PRO A 168 13.61 6.32 -11.17
C PRO A 168 14.97 5.68 -11.52
N ASN A 169 15.61 4.98 -10.57
CA ASN A 169 16.91 4.35 -10.76
C ASN A 169 16.86 2.82 -10.61
N ASN A 170 15.65 2.24 -10.54
CA ASN A 170 15.45 0.80 -10.45
C ASN A 170 14.73 0.30 -11.70
N ALA A 171 15.12 -0.88 -12.17
CA ALA A 171 14.45 -1.53 -13.30
C ALA A 171 13.26 -2.39 -12.84
N ASN A 172 13.21 -2.73 -11.55
CA ASN A 172 12.17 -3.55 -10.93
C ASN A 172 11.47 -2.74 -9.83
N LEU A 173 10.34 -3.26 -9.34
CA LEU A 173 9.51 -2.58 -8.37
C LEU A 173 10.14 -2.66 -6.97
N ASP A 174 10.63 -1.55 -6.46
CA ASP A 174 11.36 -1.44 -5.20
C ASP A 174 10.68 -0.52 -4.17
N VAL A 175 9.62 0.17 -4.57
CA VAL A 175 8.82 1.02 -3.68
C VAL A 175 7.44 0.43 -3.53
N CYS A 176 7.03 0.16 -2.29
CA CYS A 176 5.70 -0.35 -1.96
C CYS A 176 4.93 0.68 -1.13
N TYR A 177 3.77 1.11 -1.64
CA TYR A 177 2.78 1.84 -0.87
C TYR A 177 1.73 0.87 -0.34
N ILE A 178 1.58 0.82 0.98
CA ILE A 178 0.66 -0.07 1.66
C ILE A 178 -0.50 0.77 2.19
N TYR A 179 -1.70 0.50 1.69
CA TYR A 179 -2.93 1.08 2.22
C TYR A 179 -3.55 0.12 3.23
N ASP A 180 -3.71 0.59 4.47
CA ASP A 180 -4.53 -0.08 5.48
C ASP A 180 -5.92 0.54 5.45
N TYR A 181 -6.88 -0.23 4.91
CA TYR A 181 -8.26 0.23 4.72
C TYR A 181 -9.09 0.17 5.99
N PHE A 182 -8.60 -0.47 7.06
CA PHE A 182 -9.24 -0.43 8.37
C PHE A 182 -8.91 0.88 9.11
N HIS A 183 -7.63 1.27 9.11
CA HIS A 183 -7.15 2.48 9.78
C HIS A 183 -7.18 3.74 8.89
N ASN A 184 -7.43 3.60 7.59
CA ASN A 184 -7.38 4.69 6.60
C ASN A 184 -6.05 5.44 6.58
N CYS A 185 -4.95 4.66 6.63
CA CYS A 185 -3.59 5.19 6.61
C CYS A 185 -2.73 4.51 5.55
N TRP A 186 -1.65 5.20 5.20
CA TRP A 186 -0.68 4.77 4.21
C TRP A 186 0.68 4.56 4.87
N TYR A 187 1.38 3.53 4.41
CA TYR A 187 2.78 3.28 4.73
C TYR A 187 3.57 3.28 3.42
N LYS A 188 4.80 3.80 3.46
CA LYS A 188 5.79 3.67 2.37
C LYS A 188 6.86 2.72 2.84
N ARG A 189 7.20 1.74 2.02
CA ARG A 189 8.26 0.76 2.29
C ARG A 189 9.18 0.69 1.09
N PHE A 190 10.49 0.79 1.34
CA PHE A 190 11.49 0.39 0.36
C PHE A 190 11.66 -1.13 0.48
N ALA A 191 11.30 -1.83 -0.59
CA ALA A 191 11.33 -3.27 -0.67
C ALA A 191 12.59 -3.74 -1.42
N LEU A 192 12.92 -5.02 -1.29
CA LEU A 192 13.77 -5.66 -2.28
C LEU A 192 13.12 -5.52 -3.67
N PRO A 193 13.89 -5.30 -4.75
CA PRO A 193 13.30 -5.13 -6.07
C PRO A 193 12.59 -6.40 -6.56
N VAL A 194 11.29 -6.29 -6.84
CA VAL A 194 10.40 -7.40 -7.23
C VAL A 194 9.77 -7.15 -8.61
N THR A 195 9.32 -8.21 -9.26
CA THR A 195 8.71 -8.17 -10.60
C THR A 195 7.25 -8.58 -10.60
N CYS A 196 6.82 -9.36 -9.60
CA CYS A 196 5.45 -9.84 -9.46
C CYS A 196 5.15 -10.15 -8.00
N GLY A 197 3.88 -10.38 -7.69
CA GLY A 197 3.49 -10.91 -6.40
C GLY A 197 2.04 -11.35 -6.35
N THR A 198 1.72 -12.15 -5.33
CA THR A 198 0.40 -12.73 -5.15
C THR A 198 0.23 -13.20 -3.71
N THR A 199 -1.00 -13.48 -3.31
CA THR A 199 -1.34 -14.02 -2.00
C THR A 199 -1.78 -15.48 -2.16
N ILE A 200 -1.10 -16.40 -1.47
CA ILE A 200 -1.42 -17.84 -1.48
C ILE A 200 -1.73 -18.26 -0.04
N ASN A 201 -2.91 -18.83 0.19
CA ASN A 201 -3.36 -19.27 1.53
C ASN A 201 -3.24 -18.17 2.61
N GLY A 202 -3.47 -16.90 2.23
CA GLY A 202 -3.38 -15.76 3.14
C GLY A 202 -1.95 -15.34 3.51
N ILE A 203 -0.94 -15.83 2.79
CA ILE A 203 0.46 -15.40 2.90
C ILE A 203 0.84 -14.66 1.62
N LEU A 204 1.48 -13.51 1.79
CA LEU A 204 1.93 -12.66 0.70
C LEU A 204 3.30 -13.14 0.19
N TYR A 205 3.40 -13.31 -1.12
CA TYR A 205 4.64 -13.67 -1.80
C TYR A 205 4.95 -12.70 -2.93
N THR A 206 6.23 -12.38 -3.09
CA THR A 206 6.74 -11.58 -4.21
C THR A 206 7.85 -12.34 -4.94
N GLY A 207 7.96 -12.12 -6.25
CA GLY A 207 8.98 -12.72 -7.10
C GLY A 207 10.03 -11.69 -7.48
N THR A 208 11.30 -12.09 -7.50
CA THR A 208 12.42 -11.24 -7.93
C THR A 208 12.85 -11.59 -9.36
N SER A 209 13.61 -10.69 -10.00
CA SER A 209 14.13 -10.92 -11.35
C SER A 209 15.15 -12.07 -11.45
N ASP A 210 15.80 -12.44 -10.34
CA ASP A 210 16.72 -13.59 -10.24
C ASP A 210 16.00 -14.92 -9.97
N GLY A 211 14.65 -14.93 -9.95
CA GLY A 211 13.84 -16.13 -9.82
C GLY A 211 13.63 -16.62 -8.38
N LYS A 212 13.96 -15.81 -7.37
CA LYS A 212 13.62 -16.12 -5.98
C LYS A 212 12.18 -15.72 -5.68
N ILE A 213 11.59 -16.42 -4.72
CA ILE A 213 10.28 -16.10 -4.16
C ILE A 213 10.52 -15.65 -2.72
N LEU A 214 10.13 -14.41 -2.44
CA LEU A 214 10.21 -13.81 -1.11
C LEU A 214 8.86 -14.01 -0.42
N GLN A 215 8.89 -14.50 0.80
CA GLN A 215 7.73 -14.41 1.68
C GLN A 215 7.74 -13.02 2.32
N GLU A 216 6.70 -12.25 2.05
CA GLU A 216 6.54 -10.91 2.64
C GLU A 216 5.92 -11.01 4.04
N ASP A 217 6.02 -9.93 4.82
CA ASP A 217 5.47 -9.84 6.17
C ASP A 217 6.02 -10.93 7.12
N TYR A 218 7.30 -11.25 6.97
CA TYR A 218 8.01 -12.25 7.77
C TYR A 218 9.45 -11.83 8.03
N GLY A 219 9.87 -11.89 9.30
CA GLY A 219 11.21 -11.46 9.71
C GLY A 219 11.37 -9.94 9.86
N ASP A 220 12.57 -9.53 10.28
CA ASP A 220 12.93 -8.13 10.59
C ASP A 220 14.15 -7.65 9.77
N ASP A 221 14.51 -8.37 8.70
CA ASP A 221 15.60 -8.03 7.79
C ASP A 221 15.33 -8.53 6.35
N PHE A 222 16.15 -8.07 5.40
CA PHE A 222 16.21 -8.55 4.03
C PHE A 222 17.45 -9.41 3.82
N ASP A 223 17.47 -10.62 4.39
CA ASP A 223 18.63 -11.54 4.35
C ASP A 223 19.88 -10.89 4.97
N GLY A 224 19.70 -10.35 6.18
CA GLY A 224 20.70 -9.62 6.93
C GLY A 224 20.89 -8.15 6.51
N GLN A 225 20.24 -7.67 5.44
CA GLN A 225 20.18 -6.25 5.12
C GLN A 225 19.12 -5.55 5.96
N ALA A 226 19.39 -4.31 6.37
CA ALA A 226 18.49 -3.57 7.22
C ALA A 226 17.18 -3.19 6.52
N ILE A 227 16.08 -3.29 7.27
CA ILE A 227 14.81 -2.65 6.91
C ILE A 227 14.76 -1.34 7.69
N GLU A 228 15.06 -0.24 7.02
CA GLU A 228 14.98 1.09 7.65
C GLU A 228 13.55 1.42 8.03
N ALA A 229 13.33 1.71 9.31
CA ALA A 229 12.04 2.08 9.85
C ALA A 229 12.07 3.56 10.25
N TRP A 230 11.11 4.32 9.75
CA TRP A 230 10.96 5.75 10.02
C TRP A 230 9.53 6.07 10.40
N TRP A 231 9.37 6.98 11.35
CA TRP A 231 8.10 7.56 11.73
C TRP A 231 8.29 9.04 12.04
N TYR A 232 7.39 9.89 11.55
CA TYR A 232 7.35 11.30 11.88
C TYR A 232 5.95 11.72 12.31
N SER A 233 5.88 12.56 13.33
CA SER A 233 4.65 13.23 13.71
C SER A 233 4.30 14.33 12.70
N PRO A 234 3.05 14.82 12.70
CA PRO A 234 2.75 16.15 12.18
C PRO A 234 3.55 17.23 12.93
N TRP A 235 3.60 18.43 12.36
CA TRP A 235 4.11 19.62 13.05
C TRP A 235 3.14 20.05 14.15
N PHE A 236 3.59 20.02 15.41
CA PHE A 236 2.83 20.49 16.55
C PHE A 236 3.00 22.01 16.71
N VAL A 237 1.89 22.74 16.63
CA VAL A 237 1.82 24.18 16.95
C VAL A 237 1.24 24.46 18.34
N PHE A 238 0.92 23.41 19.11
CA PHE A 238 0.37 23.46 20.48
C PHE A 238 -0.74 24.51 20.67
N GLY A 239 -1.66 24.60 19.70
CA GLY A 239 -2.81 25.50 19.71
C GLY A 239 -2.53 26.99 19.43
N ASN A 240 -1.26 27.41 19.33
CA ASN A 240 -0.89 28.83 19.19
C ASN A 240 0.11 29.03 18.05
N PRO A 241 -0.34 29.04 16.77
CA PRO A 241 0.56 29.26 15.64
C PRO A 241 1.23 30.64 15.72
N GLY A 242 2.52 30.72 15.38
CA GLY A 242 3.28 31.98 15.35
C GLY A 242 3.68 32.55 16.72
N ILE A 243 3.39 31.84 17.82
CA ILE A 243 3.84 32.22 19.16
C ILE A 243 4.97 31.30 19.60
N PRO A 244 6.14 31.83 20.01
CA PRO A 244 7.23 31.01 20.55
C PRO A 244 6.80 30.26 21.82
N LYS A 245 7.28 29.02 21.94
CA LYS A 245 6.98 28.11 23.05
C LYS A 245 8.25 27.48 23.54
N GLU A 246 8.32 27.21 24.84
CA GLU A 246 9.40 26.46 25.45
C GLU A 246 8.89 25.08 25.85
N ILE A 247 9.63 24.03 25.47
CA ILE A 247 9.32 22.66 25.87
C ILE A 247 10.00 22.41 27.22
N ILE A 248 9.21 22.38 28.29
CA ILE A 248 9.70 22.13 29.65
C ILE A 248 10.11 20.65 29.78
N SER A 249 9.27 19.75 29.27
CA SER A 249 9.46 18.31 29.37
C SER A 249 8.96 17.63 28.10
N PHE A 250 9.70 16.64 27.61
CA PHE A 250 9.26 15.75 26.56
C PHE A 250 9.47 14.30 27.03
N ASP A 251 8.37 13.59 27.19
CA ASP A 251 8.35 12.22 27.67
C ASP A 251 7.94 11.27 26.56
N VAL A 252 8.65 10.16 26.43
CA VAL A 252 8.35 9.09 25.47
C VAL A 252 8.17 7.78 26.22
N TRP A 253 7.12 7.04 25.87
CA TRP A 253 6.86 5.69 26.37
C TRP A 253 7.23 4.67 25.32
N LEU A 254 8.20 3.84 25.63
CA LEU A 254 8.67 2.73 24.80
C LEU A 254 8.15 1.41 25.36
N TYR A 255 7.94 0.42 24.50
CA TYR A 255 7.60 -0.92 24.95
C TYR A 255 8.76 -1.56 25.73
N GLN A 256 8.48 -2.19 26.87
CA GLN A 256 9.53 -2.66 27.79
C GLN A 256 10.44 -3.75 27.21
N ASP A 257 9.90 -4.65 26.38
CA ASP A 257 10.66 -5.78 25.82
C ASP A 257 11.48 -5.39 24.57
N GLN A 258 11.63 -4.09 24.29
CA GLN A 258 12.43 -3.65 23.15
C GLN A 258 13.91 -3.90 23.41
N LYS A 259 14.51 -4.79 22.61
CA LYS A 259 15.91 -5.22 22.75
C LYS A 259 16.94 -4.22 22.22
N TYR A 260 16.54 -3.36 21.30
CA TYR A 260 17.45 -2.50 20.55
C TYR A 260 17.23 -1.02 20.88
N PRO A 261 18.30 -0.20 20.83
CA PRO A 261 18.17 1.24 20.97
C PRO A 261 17.26 1.81 19.88
N VAL A 262 16.61 2.94 20.18
CA VAL A 262 15.81 3.67 19.20
C VAL A 262 16.34 5.09 19.10
N GLU A 263 16.36 5.64 17.89
CA GLU A 263 16.74 7.02 17.68
C GLU A 263 15.49 7.90 17.69
N ILE A 264 15.48 8.89 18.60
CA ILE A 264 14.42 9.89 18.67
C ILE A 264 14.97 11.21 18.18
N MET A 265 14.22 11.83 17.29
CA MET A 265 14.61 13.01 16.55
C MET A 265 13.62 14.13 16.79
N TYR A 266 14.07 15.38 16.68
CA TYR A 266 13.17 16.52 16.63
C TYR A 266 13.67 17.61 15.69
N ALA A 267 12.72 18.28 15.05
CA ALA A 267 12.94 19.45 14.22
C ALA A 267 12.04 20.60 14.70
N LYS A 268 12.49 21.83 14.50
CA LYS A 268 11.82 23.05 14.96
C LYS A 268 11.54 23.98 13.79
N ASP A 269 10.39 24.64 13.81
CA ASP A 269 10.09 25.78 12.93
C ASP A 269 10.24 25.47 11.43
N TYR A 270 9.76 24.28 11.03
CA TYR A 270 9.86 23.78 9.65
C TYR A 270 11.29 23.74 9.09
N ASN A 271 12.28 23.66 9.97
CA ASN A 271 13.68 23.54 9.58
C ASN A 271 14.02 22.10 9.22
N ASP A 272 14.81 21.91 8.16
CA ASP A 272 15.32 20.61 7.73
C ASP A 272 16.39 20.04 8.68
N SER A 273 17.00 20.90 9.51
CA SER A 273 17.97 20.43 10.51
C SER A 273 17.29 19.69 11.65
N THR A 274 17.56 18.38 11.72
CA THR A 274 17.01 17.49 12.73
C THR A 274 18.04 17.21 13.81
N GLN A 275 17.69 17.45 15.07
CA GLN A 275 18.48 17.08 16.23
C GLN A 275 18.12 15.67 16.68
N GLN A 276 19.10 14.92 17.18
CA GLN A 276 18.98 13.47 17.40
C GLN A 276 19.38 13.07 18.82
N TYR A 277 18.61 12.17 19.41
CA TYR A 277 18.92 11.47 20.65
C TYR A 277 19.00 9.97 20.38
N ASN A 278 20.14 9.39 20.69
CA ASN A 278 20.31 7.94 20.69
C ASN A 278 19.93 7.40 22.07
N LEU A 279 18.76 6.78 22.19
CA LEU A 279 18.35 6.15 23.45
C LEU A 279 19.00 4.78 23.58
N ILE A 280 19.93 4.63 24.52
CA ILE A 280 20.54 3.35 24.85
C ILE A 280 19.65 2.61 25.88
N SER A 281 19.12 1.47 25.42
CA SER A 281 18.41 0.39 26.14
C SER A 281 17.18 0.79 26.99
N VAL A 282 16.08 0.15 26.64
CA VAL A 282 15.08 -0.28 27.61
C VAL A 282 15.66 -1.52 28.28
N PRO A 283 15.88 -1.55 29.61
CA PRO A 283 16.37 -2.76 30.25
C PRO A 283 15.30 -3.84 30.02
N GLY A 284 15.60 -4.82 29.18
CA GLY A 284 14.83 -6.04 29.13
C GLY A 284 15.01 -6.72 30.46
N ASP A 285 13.93 -6.98 31.18
CA ASP A 285 14.00 -7.90 32.31
C ASP A 285 14.37 -9.27 31.73
N LEU A 286 15.42 -9.87 32.31
CA LEU A 286 15.94 -11.23 32.08
C LEU A 286 17.06 -11.36 31.03
N ALA A 287 18.30 -11.29 31.50
CA ALA A 287 19.38 -12.10 30.94
C ALA A 287 19.30 -13.51 31.55
N TRP A 288 19.31 -14.56 30.72
CA TRP A 288 19.52 -15.92 31.20
C TRP A 288 20.91 -16.00 31.85
N ASP A 289 20.99 -16.70 32.99
CA ASP A 289 22.20 -16.94 33.80
C ASP A 289 22.71 -15.79 34.69
N THR A 290 21.92 -14.75 34.97
CA THR A 290 22.28 -13.70 35.97
C THR A 290 21.19 -13.35 36.99
N GLY A 291 20.06 -14.06 37.02
CA GLY A 291 19.01 -13.84 38.02
C GLY A 291 19.25 -14.63 39.31
N ASP A 292 19.26 -13.95 40.45
CA ASP A 292 19.12 -14.58 41.76
C ASP A 292 17.80 -15.38 41.78
N TRP A 293 17.90 -16.69 42.05
CA TRP A 293 16.73 -17.53 42.31
C TRP A 293 15.96 -16.93 43.50
N ASP A 294 14.64 -16.79 43.34
CA ASP A 294 13.65 -16.37 44.36
C ASP A 294 13.27 -14.87 44.45
N MET A 295 13.54 -14.05 43.44
CA MET A 295 12.81 -12.78 43.24
C MET A 295 12.01 -12.80 41.95
N GLU A 296 10.84 -13.45 41.99
CA GLU A 296 9.81 -13.23 40.97
C GLU A 296 9.28 -11.79 41.07
N ASN A 297 9.92 -10.85 40.37
CA ASN A 297 9.30 -9.57 40.06
C ASN A 297 8.37 -9.77 38.86
N TRP A 298 7.14 -10.22 39.12
CA TRP A 298 6.01 -10.11 38.18
C TRP A 298 5.62 -8.64 38.00
N THR A 299 6.50 -7.80 37.46
CA THR A 299 6.12 -6.42 37.15
C THR A 299 5.42 -6.41 35.79
N SER A 300 4.16 -5.98 35.82
CA SER A 300 3.26 -5.84 34.68
C SER A 300 3.51 -4.57 33.86
N ASN A 301 4.64 -3.88 34.06
CA ASN A 301 4.91 -2.65 33.34
C ASN A 301 5.26 -3.01 31.90
N LYS A 302 4.38 -2.62 30.98
CA LYS A 302 4.58 -2.80 29.54
C LYS A 302 5.32 -1.63 28.90
N ALA A 303 5.61 -0.59 29.68
CA ALA A 303 6.05 0.71 29.18
C ALA A 303 7.20 1.28 30.02
N VAL A 304 8.27 1.68 29.35
CA VAL A 304 9.37 2.44 29.96
C VAL A 304 9.30 3.89 29.52
N LYS A 305 9.21 4.78 30.50
CA LYS A 305 9.19 6.24 30.30
C LYS A 305 10.62 6.77 30.21
N LYS A 306 10.93 7.52 29.17
CA LYS A 306 12.19 8.25 29.00
C LYS A 306 11.90 9.73 28.83
N ASN A 307 12.57 10.55 29.63
CA ASN A 307 12.51 12.00 29.51
C ASN A 307 13.65 12.49 28.62
N LEU A 308 13.32 13.33 27.65
CA LEU A 308 14.25 13.94 26.71
C LEU A 308 14.12 15.46 26.81
N ARG A 309 15.26 16.15 26.84
CA ARG A 309 15.27 17.62 27.00
C ARG A 309 15.44 18.31 25.66
N ILE A 310 14.38 18.94 25.16
CA ILE A 310 14.41 19.76 23.95
C ILE A 310 14.82 21.20 24.32
N ASN A 311 15.99 21.65 23.87
CA ASN A 311 16.52 22.96 24.26
C ASN A 311 16.06 24.10 23.35
N GLY A 312 15.77 25.26 23.95
CA GLY A 312 15.41 26.51 23.28
C GLY A 312 13.93 26.62 22.91
N SER A 313 13.49 27.80 22.50
CA SER A 313 12.12 28.05 22.05
C SER A 313 11.87 27.52 20.62
N CYS A 314 10.61 27.27 20.29
CA CYS A 314 10.13 27.02 18.93
C CYS A 314 8.66 27.41 18.80
N GLU A 315 8.22 27.82 17.62
CA GLU A 315 6.82 28.03 17.29
C GLU A 315 6.13 26.71 16.91
N SER A 316 6.87 25.83 16.23
CA SER A 316 6.41 24.49 15.83
C SER A 316 7.47 23.43 16.08
N LEU A 317 7.01 22.21 16.39
CA LEU A 317 7.87 21.07 16.71
C LEU A 317 7.41 19.82 15.95
N GLN A 318 8.35 19.09 15.36
CA GLN A 318 8.11 17.75 14.82
C GLN A 318 8.96 16.74 15.56
N ILE A 319 8.39 15.56 15.83
CA ILE A 319 9.12 14.42 16.39
C ILE A 319 9.31 13.38 15.31
N GLY A 320 10.51 12.81 15.24
CA GLY A 320 10.84 11.66 14.44
C GLY A 320 11.29 10.49 15.31
N VAL A 321 11.04 9.27 14.86
CA VAL A 321 11.54 8.05 15.46
C VAL A 321 12.07 7.18 14.32
N ARG A 322 13.27 6.63 14.47
CA ARG A 322 13.82 5.75 13.45
C ARG A 322 14.69 4.63 14.00
N ASN A 323 14.87 3.62 13.17
CA ASN A 323 15.92 2.63 13.28
C ASN A 323 16.41 2.20 11.90
N LEU A 324 17.72 2.11 11.72
CA LEU A 324 18.36 1.94 10.41
C LEU A 324 19.13 0.62 10.28
N GLU A 325 19.24 -0.14 11.36
CA GLU A 325 20.04 -1.36 11.41
C GLU A 325 19.17 -2.62 11.29
N ALA A 326 19.78 -3.70 10.79
CA ALA A 326 19.08 -4.96 10.59
C ALA A 326 18.64 -5.58 11.91
N ASN A 327 17.47 -6.23 11.90
CA ASN A 327 16.88 -6.91 13.06
C ASN A 327 16.63 -5.99 14.26
N GLN A 328 16.37 -4.70 14.05
CA GLN A 328 16.11 -3.76 15.14
C GLN A 328 14.71 -3.12 15.08
N PRO A 329 13.63 -3.90 15.25
CA PRO A 329 12.29 -3.34 15.33
C PRO A 329 12.13 -2.47 16.58
N PHE A 330 11.27 -1.45 16.50
CA PHE A 330 10.94 -0.59 17.63
C PHE A 330 9.44 -0.46 17.85
N THR A 331 9.04 -0.15 19.09
CA THR A 331 7.63 0.11 19.43
C THR A 331 7.54 1.30 20.38
N VAL A 332 6.91 2.37 19.89
CA VAL A 332 6.60 3.56 20.67
C VAL A 332 5.11 3.52 21.03
N LEU A 333 4.82 3.57 22.32
CA LEU A 333 3.46 3.53 22.85
C LEU A 333 2.80 4.91 22.85
N GLY A 334 3.62 5.96 22.97
CA GLY A 334 3.16 7.34 22.93
C GLY A 334 4.23 8.32 23.41
N PHE A 335 3.89 9.59 23.39
CA PHE A 335 4.72 10.67 23.92
C PHE A 335 3.86 11.84 24.39
N SER A 336 4.42 12.69 25.26
CA SER A 336 3.74 13.87 25.81
C SER A 336 4.71 15.03 25.96
N PHE A 337 4.14 16.24 25.98
CA PHE A 337 4.89 17.48 26.14
C PHE A 337 4.31 18.28 27.29
N ASP A 338 5.19 18.83 28.13
CA ASP A 338 4.87 19.97 28.98
C ASP A 338 5.43 21.21 28.30
N VAL A 339 4.54 22.17 28.00
CA VAL A 339 4.87 23.33 27.16
C VAL A 339 4.50 24.60 27.88
N GLU A 340 5.43 25.56 27.90
CA GLU A 340 5.16 26.94 28.29
C GLU A 340 5.00 27.79 27.04
N VAL A 341 3.87 28.50 26.95
CA VAL A 341 3.60 29.43 25.84
C VAL A 341 4.00 30.83 26.29
N ALA A 342 4.77 31.54 25.47
CA ALA A 342 5.13 32.92 25.78
C ALA A 342 3.86 33.76 25.94
N ASN A 343 3.75 34.48 27.06
CA ASN A 343 2.70 35.47 27.25
C ASN A 343 3.02 36.70 26.39
N LEU A 344 2.14 37.02 25.44
CA LEU A 344 2.21 38.23 24.63
C LEU A 344 1.69 39.45 25.38
#